data_AF-A0A376RPZ1-F1
#
_entry.id   AF-A0A376RPZ1-F1
#
_cell.length_a   1.000
_cell.length_b   1.000
_cell.length_c   1.000
_cell.angle_alpha   90.00
_cell.angle_beta   90.00
_cell.angle_gamma   90.00
#
_symmetry.space_group_name_H-M   'P 1'
#
loop_
_entity.id
_entity.type
_entity.pdbx_description
1 polymer ?
#
loop_
_entity_poly.entity_id
_entity_poly.type
_entity_poly.pdbx_seq_one_letter_code
_entity_poly.pdbx_strand_id
1 'polypeptide(L)'
;MIAFSGSHFRLPLLLRVSDKRVEPLPESEYSAPLRFQLADFAPRDNFVWVDHCYKMAQLWAPELALSTDWCVSQGQLGGQQIVQHVDKTMWKGKTAFKDTVIDMARYKSNVDTLKIVDNDIRYKADSFIFNVAGAPEEVKQFSGISRPESWGRWSNAQLGDEVKIEYKHPLPKKFDLVITAKAYGNNASRPIPVRVGNEEQTLVLGNEVTTTTLHFDNPTDADTLVIVPPEPVSTNEGNILGHSPRKLGIGMVEIKVVEREG
;
A
#
# COMPACT_ATOMS: atom_id res chain seq x y z
N MET A 1 0.96 20.71 -5.84
CA MET A 1 -0.03 21.36 -6.74
C MET A 1 0.49 21.22 -8.15
N ILE A 2 -0.38 20.95 -9.13
CA ILE A 2 -0.01 20.83 -10.54
C ILE A 2 -0.73 21.88 -11.37
N ALA A 3 -0.09 22.37 -12.43
CA ALA A 3 -0.73 23.18 -13.46
C ALA A 3 -0.93 22.32 -14.72
N PHE A 4 -2.13 22.27 -15.25
CA PHE A 4 -2.47 21.54 -16.48
C PHE A 4 -3.30 22.43 -17.40
N SER A 5 -2.78 22.71 -18.59
CA SER A 5 -3.40 23.60 -19.59
C SER A 5 -3.87 24.95 -19.03
N GLY A 6 -3.09 25.55 -18.12
CA GLY A 6 -3.37 26.86 -17.52
C GLY A 6 -4.20 26.83 -16.24
N SER A 7 -4.76 25.68 -15.86
CA SER A 7 -5.55 25.50 -14.62
C SER A 7 -4.72 24.84 -13.52
N HIS A 8 -4.99 25.20 -12.26
CA HIS A 8 -4.28 24.68 -11.09
C HIS A 8 -5.11 23.67 -10.30
N PHE A 9 -4.49 22.56 -9.92
CA PHE A 9 -5.15 21.46 -9.21
C PHE A 9 -4.33 20.99 -8.01
N ARG A 10 -5.04 20.52 -6.97
CA ARG A 10 -4.44 19.78 -5.86
C ARG A 10 -4.15 18.35 -6.30
N LEU A 11 -3.16 17.74 -5.65
CA LEU A 11 -2.79 16.34 -5.87
C LEU A 11 -3.29 15.49 -4.69
N PRO A 12 -3.57 14.19 -4.90
CA PRO A 12 -3.52 13.48 -6.18
C PRO A 12 -4.66 13.89 -7.13
N LEU A 13 -4.54 13.57 -8.42
CA LEU A 13 -5.47 14.06 -9.45
C LEU A 13 -5.66 13.04 -10.59
N LEU A 14 -6.91 12.83 -10.99
CA LEU A 14 -7.25 12.19 -12.26
C LEU A 14 -7.91 13.22 -13.18
N LEU A 15 -7.53 13.22 -14.45
CA LEU A 15 -8.11 14.07 -15.49
C LEU A 15 -8.67 13.18 -16.59
N ARG A 16 -9.91 13.42 -17.00
CA ARG A 16 -10.43 12.97 -18.30
C ARG A 16 -10.17 14.06 -19.33
N VAL A 17 -9.51 13.70 -20.43
CA VAL A 17 -9.08 14.65 -21.47
C VAL A 17 -9.79 14.37 -22.78
N SER A 18 -10.29 15.41 -23.42
CA SER A 18 -10.88 15.36 -24.75
C SER A 18 -10.46 16.62 -25.52
N ASP A 19 -10.71 16.66 -26.83
CA ASP A 19 -10.36 17.80 -27.67
C ASP A 19 -11.03 19.11 -27.21
N LYS A 20 -12.17 19.01 -26.51
CA LYS A 20 -12.99 20.15 -26.11
C LYS A 20 -12.95 20.46 -24.62
N ARG A 21 -12.51 19.49 -23.78
CA ARG A 21 -12.63 19.59 -22.32
C ARG A 21 -11.54 18.81 -21.59
N VAL A 22 -11.03 19.41 -20.52
CA VAL A 22 -10.28 18.75 -19.44
C VAL A 22 -11.20 18.71 -18.22
N GLU A 23 -11.59 17.50 -17.81
CA GLU A 23 -12.44 17.28 -16.64
C GLU A 23 -11.58 16.75 -15.48
N PRO A 24 -11.49 17.49 -14.36
CA PRO A 24 -10.82 17.00 -13.16
C PRO A 24 -11.74 16.10 -12.33
N LEU A 25 -11.21 14.94 -11.93
CA LEU A 25 -11.81 14.00 -11.02
C LEU A 25 -10.97 13.97 -9.73
N PRO A 26 -11.39 14.71 -8.68
CA PRO A 26 -10.64 14.79 -7.44
C PRO A 26 -10.80 13.52 -6.59
N GLU A 27 -9.81 13.27 -5.74
CA GLU A 27 -9.92 12.37 -4.60
C GLU A 27 -10.24 13.20 -3.34
N SER A 28 -11.25 12.77 -2.62
CA SER A 28 -11.77 13.35 -1.39
C SER A 28 -12.29 12.23 -0.49
N GLU A 29 -12.55 12.55 0.77
CA GLU A 29 -13.12 11.62 1.75
C GLU A 29 -14.42 10.95 1.28
N TYR A 30 -15.25 11.65 0.50
CA TYR A 30 -16.55 11.16 0.03
C TYR A 30 -16.53 10.64 -1.41
N SER A 31 -15.37 10.61 -2.07
CA SER A 31 -15.24 10.09 -3.43
C SER A 31 -14.51 8.76 -3.43
N ALA A 32 -14.85 7.88 -4.37
CA ALA A 32 -14.08 6.66 -4.59
C ALA A 32 -12.60 6.99 -4.87
N PRO A 33 -11.66 6.10 -4.50
CA PRO A 33 -10.25 6.31 -4.82
C PRO A 33 -10.03 6.47 -6.34
N LEU A 34 -9.01 7.23 -6.74
CA LEU A 34 -8.81 7.59 -8.17
C LEU A 34 -8.75 6.37 -9.10
N ARG A 35 -8.20 5.25 -8.64
CA ARG A 35 -8.17 3.98 -9.39
C ARG A 35 -9.57 3.45 -9.72
N PHE A 36 -10.53 3.56 -8.79
CA PHE A 36 -11.91 3.14 -9.03
C PHE A 36 -12.60 4.11 -9.99
N GLN A 37 -12.37 5.42 -9.84
CA GLN A 37 -12.91 6.42 -10.78
C GLN A 37 -12.36 6.22 -12.20
N LEU A 38 -11.07 5.90 -12.33
CA LEU A 38 -10.47 5.55 -13.62
C LEU A 38 -11.07 4.27 -14.21
N ALA A 39 -11.41 3.28 -13.39
CA ALA A 39 -12.01 2.04 -13.84
C ALA A 39 -13.41 2.20 -14.48
N ASP A 40 -14.04 3.37 -14.33
CA ASP A 40 -15.32 3.72 -14.97
C ASP A 40 -15.14 4.43 -16.33
N PHE A 41 -13.90 4.63 -16.79
CA PHE A 41 -13.61 5.25 -18.09
C PHE A 41 -13.90 4.28 -19.23
N ALA A 42 -14.42 4.80 -20.34
CA ALA A 42 -14.59 4.01 -21.55
C ALA A 42 -13.21 3.60 -22.13
N PRO A 43 -13.13 2.54 -22.95
CA PRO A 43 -11.85 2.05 -23.48
C PRO A 43 -11.00 3.10 -24.22
N ARG A 44 -11.64 4.11 -24.82
CA ARG A 44 -11.03 5.21 -25.58
C ARG A 44 -10.90 6.53 -24.83
N ASP A 45 -11.41 6.60 -23.59
CA ASP A 45 -11.30 7.85 -22.83
C ASP A 45 -9.83 8.11 -22.51
N ASN A 46 -9.36 9.31 -22.87
CA ASN A 46 -8.00 9.72 -22.55
C ASN A 46 -7.94 10.15 -21.08
N PHE A 47 -6.91 9.71 -20.38
CA PHE A 47 -6.69 10.08 -19.00
C PHE A 47 -5.29 10.62 -18.75
N VAL A 48 -5.18 11.46 -17.72
CA VAL A 48 -3.91 11.80 -17.05
C VAL A 48 -4.13 11.57 -15.56
N TRP A 49 -3.32 10.71 -14.95
CA TRP A 49 -3.39 10.37 -13.54
C TRP A 49 -2.08 10.72 -12.86
N VAL A 50 -2.13 11.56 -11.82
CA VAL A 50 -0.97 11.98 -11.04
C VAL A 50 -1.17 11.56 -9.59
N ASP A 51 -0.33 10.62 -9.14
CA ASP A 51 -0.43 10.00 -7.82
C ASP A 51 0.89 9.31 -7.45
N HIS A 52 0.95 8.67 -6.30
CA HIS A 52 2.08 7.85 -5.92
C HIS A 52 2.28 6.69 -6.90
N CYS A 53 3.54 6.42 -7.26
CA CYS A 53 3.92 5.44 -8.28
C CYS A 53 3.33 4.07 -8.01
N TYR A 54 3.41 3.56 -6.77
CA TYR A 54 2.90 2.23 -6.42
C TYR A 54 1.43 2.00 -6.79
N LYS A 55 0.59 3.05 -6.89
CA LYS A 55 -0.84 2.88 -7.24
C LYS A 55 -1.06 2.53 -8.71
N MET A 56 -0.19 3.00 -9.61
CA MET A 56 -0.31 2.77 -11.07
C MET A 56 0.74 1.78 -11.60
N ALA A 57 1.88 1.70 -10.93
CA ALA A 57 3.02 0.87 -11.31
C ALA A 57 2.70 -0.62 -11.31
N GLN A 58 1.83 -1.07 -10.41
CA GLN A 58 1.34 -2.46 -10.38
C GLN A 58 0.71 -2.89 -11.72
N LEU A 59 0.15 -1.95 -12.49
CA LEU A 59 -0.45 -2.25 -13.79
C LEU A 59 0.53 -2.11 -14.95
N TRP A 60 1.33 -1.04 -14.95
CA TRP A 60 2.00 -0.58 -16.17
C TRP A 60 3.49 -0.29 -16.03
N ALA A 61 4.06 -0.36 -14.83
CA ALA A 61 5.50 -0.12 -14.59
C ALA A 61 5.98 -0.89 -13.35
N PRO A 62 6.10 -2.23 -13.40
CA PRO A 62 6.40 -3.08 -12.24
C PRO A 62 7.68 -2.67 -11.49
N GLU A 63 8.64 -2.05 -12.16
CA GLU A 63 9.88 -1.52 -11.57
C GLU A 63 9.64 -0.39 -10.57
N LEU A 64 8.48 0.26 -10.60
CA LEU A 64 8.06 1.32 -9.66
C LEU A 64 6.99 0.85 -8.67
N ALA A 65 6.69 -0.45 -8.62
CA ALA A 65 5.58 -1.06 -7.87
C ALA A 65 5.61 -0.77 -6.36
N LEU A 66 6.79 -0.47 -5.81
CA LEU A 66 7.02 -0.16 -4.40
C LEU A 66 7.44 1.31 -4.16
N SER A 67 7.48 2.13 -5.22
CA SER A 67 7.89 3.53 -5.08
C SER A 67 6.75 4.39 -4.54
N THR A 68 7.04 5.14 -3.48
CA THR A 68 6.17 6.17 -2.91
C THR A 68 6.41 7.54 -3.54
N ASP A 69 7.27 7.64 -4.56
CA ASP A 69 7.44 8.88 -5.31
C ASP A 69 6.19 9.20 -6.13
N TRP A 70 6.15 10.40 -6.69
CA TRP A 70 5.10 10.80 -7.62
C TRP A 70 5.34 10.19 -9.00
N CYS A 71 4.27 9.76 -9.64
CA CYS A 71 4.24 9.36 -11.02
C CYS A 71 3.10 10.07 -11.77
N VAL A 72 3.29 10.22 -13.08
CA VAL A 72 2.25 10.62 -14.01
C VAL A 72 2.01 9.47 -14.96
N SER A 73 0.78 8.95 -14.97
CA SER A 73 0.31 8.03 -16.00
C SER A 73 -0.59 8.74 -16.99
N GLN A 74 -0.47 8.40 -18.27
CA GLN A 74 -1.38 8.92 -19.30
C GLN A 74 -1.63 7.87 -20.38
N GLY A 75 -2.82 7.91 -20.98
CA GLY A 75 -3.19 6.99 -22.04
C GLY A 75 -4.69 6.77 -22.15
N GLN A 76 -5.05 5.58 -22.62
CA GLN A 76 -6.42 5.08 -22.72
C GLN A 76 -6.46 3.67 -22.13
N LEU A 77 -7.45 3.28 -21.33
CA LEU A 77 -7.46 1.95 -20.71
C LEU A 77 -7.50 0.78 -21.71
N GLY A 78 -8.14 0.97 -22.85
CA GLY A 78 -8.12 0.00 -23.95
C GLY A 78 -6.96 0.20 -24.92
N GLY A 79 -6.22 1.31 -24.83
CA GLY A 79 -5.09 1.68 -25.68
C GLY A 79 -3.73 1.50 -25.00
N GLN A 80 -2.76 2.32 -25.38
CA GLN A 80 -1.47 2.38 -24.68
C GLN A 80 -1.54 3.25 -23.44
N GLN A 81 -0.82 2.86 -22.38
CA GLN A 81 -0.58 3.64 -21.17
C GLN A 81 0.93 3.82 -21.03
N ILE A 82 1.34 4.98 -20.53
CA ILE A 82 2.72 5.23 -20.12
C ILE A 82 2.72 5.69 -18.68
N VAL A 83 3.71 5.25 -17.92
CA VAL A 83 3.98 5.74 -16.57
C VAL A 83 5.32 6.47 -16.60
N GLN A 84 5.35 7.67 -16.04
CA GLN A 84 6.54 8.50 -15.94
C GLN A 84 6.79 8.84 -14.48
N HIS A 85 7.96 8.46 -13.97
CA HIS A 85 8.43 8.84 -12.64
C HIS A 85 8.72 10.35 -12.60
N VAL A 86 8.32 10.99 -11.51
CA VAL A 86 8.58 12.41 -11.24
C VAL A 86 9.82 12.51 -10.34
N ASP A 87 10.97 12.54 -10.99
CA ASP A 87 12.30 12.53 -10.39
C ASP A 87 12.82 13.91 -9.93
N LYS A 88 12.04 14.97 -10.20
CA LYS A 88 12.45 16.37 -10.01
C LYS A 88 11.40 17.16 -9.24
N THR A 89 11.87 18.13 -8.46
CA THR A 89 11.02 19.09 -7.71
C THR A 89 10.10 19.91 -8.61
N MET A 90 10.53 20.20 -9.84
CA MET A 90 9.69 20.80 -10.88
C MET A 90 9.69 19.91 -12.11
N TRP A 91 8.55 19.29 -12.36
CA TRP A 91 8.33 18.43 -13.51
C TRP A 91 7.48 19.11 -14.57
N LYS A 92 7.86 18.94 -15.83
CA LYS A 92 7.13 19.43 -17.00
C LYS A 92 7.04 18.29 -18.01
N GLY A 93 5.83 17.98 -18.43
CA GLY A 93 5.56 17.01 -19.48
C GLY A 93 4.53 17.54 -20.47
N LYS A 94 4.56 17.00 -21.68
CA LYS A 94 3.50 17.20 -22.67
C LYS A 94 2.70 15.91 -22.79
N THR A 95 1.38 16.03 -22.66
CA THR A 95 0.50 14.89 -22.84
C THR A 95 0.20 14.70 -24.33
N ALA A 96 0.22 13.46 -24.77
CA ALA A 96 -0.07 13.09 -26.15
C ALA A 96 -0.79 11.75 -26.17
N PHE A 97 -1.96 11.73 -26.78
CA PHE A 97 -2.77 10.52 -26.93
C PHE A 97 -2.68 10.07 -28.37
N LYS A 98 -2.11 8.89 -28.59
CA LYS A 98 -2.03 8.30 -29.92
C LYS A 98 -3.32 7.53 -30.18
N ASP A 99 -3.81 7.59 -31.40
CA ASP A 99 -4.83 6.65 -31.86
C ASP A 99 -4.20 5.26 -31.88
N THR A 100 -4.60 4.44 -30.90
CA THR A 100 -4.12 3.07 -30.75
C THR A 100 -5.26 2.10 -30.98
N VAL A 101 -4.93 0.90 -31.46
CA VAL A 101 -5.91 -0.19 -31.55
C VAL A 101 -6.40 -0.51 -30.15
N ILE A 102 -7.72 -0.47 -29.98
CA ILE A 102 -8.37 -0.80 -28.72
C ILE A 102 -8.39 -2.31 -28.56
N ASP A 103 -7.79 -2.76 -27.47
CA ASP A 103 -7.79 -4.15 -27.05
C ASP A 103 -8.75 -4.28 -25.86
N MET A 104 -9.86 -4.97 -26.08
CA MET A 104 -10.89 -5.18 -25.07
C MET A 104 -10.46 -6.15 -23.97
N ALA A 105 -9.54 -7.08 -24.23
CA ALA A 105 -8.99 -7.97 -23.22
C ALA A 105 -8.06 -7.20 -22.28
N ARG A 106 -7.18 -6.36 -22.84
CA ARG A 106 -6.36 -5.42 -22.06
C ARG A 106 -7.22 -4.45 -21.25
N TYR A 107 -8.24 -3.86 -21.86
CA TYR A 107 -9.18 -2.98 -21.16
C TYR A 107 -9.81 -3.67 -19.96
N LYS A 108 -10.34 -4.89 -20.16
CA LYS A 108 -10.95 -5.68 -19.08
C LYS A 108 -9.95 -5.98 -17.96
N SER A 109 -8.74 -6.43 -18.31
CA SER A 109 -7.68 -6.70 -17.33
C SER A 109 -7.29 -5.45 -16.53
N ASN A 110 -7.16 -4.30 -17.19
CA ASN A 110 -6.90 -3.01 -16.52
C ASN A 110 -8.03 -2.65 -15.54
N VAL A 111 -9.29 -2.73 -15.98
CA VAL A 111 -10.46 -2.42 -15.13
C VAL A 111 -10.56 -3.36 -13.93
N ASP A 112 -10.38 -4.66 -14.15
CA ASP A 112 -10.43 -5.67 -13.09
C ASP A 112 -9.32 -5.40 -12.05
N THR A 113 -8.10 -5.07 -12.50
CA THR A 113 -6.96 -4.74 -11.62
C THR A 113 -7.17 -3.45 -10.85
N LEU A 114 -7.67 -2.39 -11.51
CA LEU A 114 -7.97 -1.10 -10.87
C LEU A 114 -9.03 -1.21 -9.76
N LYS A 115 -9.85 -2.26 -9.77
CA LYS A 115 -10.93 -2.51 -8.80
C LYS A 115 -10.54 -3.43 -7.64
N ILE A 116 -9.35 -4.05 -7.66
CA ILE A 116 -8.85 -4.88 -6.55
C ILE A 116 -8.76 -4.03 -5.27
N VAL A 117 -9.39 -4.43 -4.17
CA VAL A 117 -9.32 -3.67 -2.91
C VAL A 117 -7.91 -3.67 -2.34
N ASP A 118 -7.52 -2.64 -1.58
CA ASP A 118 -6.13 -2.45 -1.16
C ASP A 118 -5.53 -3.66 -0.41
N ASN A 119 -6.34 -4.41 0.33
CA ASN A 119 -5.88 -5.60 1.05
C ASN A 119 -5.67 -6.84 0.18
N ASP A 120 -6.19 -6.84 -1.06
CA ASP A 120 -6.08 -7.95 -2.00
C ASP A 120 -4.96 -7.73 -3.03
N ILE A 121 -4.35 -6.54 -3.05
CA ILE A 121 -3.19 -6.24 -3.89
C ILE A 121 -1.99 -7.08 -3.43
N ARG A 122 -1.30 -7.71 -4.38
CA ARG A 122 -0.07 -8.47 -4.13
C ARG A 122 1.05 -7.92 -5.01
N TYR A 123 2.22 -7.70 -4.41
CA TYR A 123 3.40 -7.18 -5.08
C TYR A 123 4.61 -8.09 -4.90
N LYS A 124 5.55 -8.03 -5.84
CA LYS A 124 6.80 -8.77 -5.77
C LYS A 124 7.77 -8.09 -4.79
N ALA A 125 8.01 -8.70 -3.64
CA ALA A 125 8.99 -8.29 -2.65
C ALA A 125 9.38 -9.47 -1.77
N ASP A 126 10.56 -9.42 -1.15
CA ASP A 126 11.01 -10.39 -0.16
C ASP A 126 10.61 -10.02 1.28
N SER A 127 9.97 -8.86 1.46
CA SER A 127 9.51 -8.34 2.74
C SER A 127 8.16 -7.64 2.61
N PHE A 128 7.38 -7.65 3.69
CA PHE A 128 6.16 -6.86 3.78
C PHE A 128 6.52 -5.41 4.06
N ILE A 129 6.45 -4.59 3.02
CA ILE A 129 6.56 -3.13 3.06
C ILE A 129 5.19 -2.51 3.37
N PHE A 130 5.09 -1.82 4.52
CA PHE A 130 3.79 -1.35 5.02
C PHE A 130 3.38 0.01 4.43
N ASN A 131 4.29 0.83 3.91
CA ASN A 131 3.97 2.17 3.40
C ASN A 131 3.33 2.21 1.99
N VAL A 132 3.11 1.06 1.37
CA VAL A 132 2.38 0.89 0.10
C VAL A 132 1.14 0.02 0.31
N ALA A 133 0.13 0.11 -0.57
CA ALA A 133 -1.06 -0.74 -0.51
C ALA A 133 -0.72 -2.21 -0.85
N GLY A 134 -1.51 -3.17 -0.35
CA GLY A 134 -1.27 -4.60 -0.55
C GLY A 134 -0.26 -5.21 0.42
N ALA A 135 0.25 -6.37 0.02
CA ALA A 135 1.27 -7.17 0.71
C ALA A 135 2.13 -7.96 -0.33
N PRO A 136 3.24 -8.59 0.08
CA PRO A 136 4.02 -9.46 -0.80
C PRO A 136 3.22 -10.63 -1.37
N GLU A 137 3.66 -11.19 -2.49
CA GLU A 137 3.03 -12.34 -3.14
C GLU A 137 2.93 -13.57 -2.24
N GLU A 138 3.82 -13.72 -1.27
CA GLU A 138 3.87 -14.81 -0.30
C GLU A 138 2.78 -14.68 0.78
N VAL A 139 2.23 -13.47 0.98
CA VAL A 139 1.15 -13.23 1.94
C VAL A 139 -0.19 -13.63 1.31
N LYS A 140 -0.92 -14.52 1.96
CA LYS A 140 -2.27 -14.92 1.58
C LYS A 140 -3.29 -13.86 2.01
N GLN A 141 -3.24 -13.41 3.25
CA GLN A 141 -4.10 -12.34 3.77
C GLN A 141 -3.48 -11.66 4.99
N PHE A 142 -3.97 -10.46 5.32
CA PHE A 142 -3.56 -9.74 6.52
C PHE A 142 -4.71 -8.91 7.10
N SER A 143 -4.68 -8.66 8.40
CA SER A 143 -5.71 -7.92 9.13
C SER A 143 -5.17 -7.15 10.32
N GLY A 144 -6.01 -6.32 10.96
CA GLY A 144 -5.65 -5.59 12.18
C GLY A 144 -4.74 -4.38 11.95
N ILE A 145 -4.61 -3.90 10.71
CA ILE A 145 -3.77 -2.75 10.34
C ILE A 145 -4.56 -1.66 9.62
N SER A 146 -4.15 -0.42 9.84
CA SER A 146 -4.71 0.77 9.20
C SER A 146 -4.27 0.89 7.74
N ARG A 147 -4.81 1.92 7.07
CA ARG A 147 -4.34 2.40 5.76
C ARG A 147 -2.83 2.73 5.77
N PRO A 148 -2.14 2.61 4.62
CA PRO A 148 -0.76 3.08 4.46
C PRO A 148 -0.59 4.56 4.81
N GLU A 149 0.54 4.88 5.41
CA GLU A 149 1.10 6.22 5.59
C GLU A 149 2.50 6.27 4.96
N SER A 150 3.08 7.46 4.77
CA SER A 150 4.36 7.62 4.05
C SER A 150 5.53 6.81 4.62
N TRP A 151 5.47 6.48 5.92
CA TRP A 151 6.50 5.76 6.65
C TRP A 151 6.15 4.29 6.95
N GLY A 152 4.88 3.88 6.88
CA GLY A 152 4.44 2.55 7.32
C GLY A 152 2.93 2.43 7.55
N ARG A 153 2.51 1.49 8.41
CA ARG A 153 1.11 1.35 8.88
C ARG A 153 1.05 1.11 10.38
N TRP A 154 0.02 1.66 10.99
CA TRP A 154 -0.31 1.32 12.37
C TRP A 154 -1.15 0.05 12.45
N SER A 155 -0.90 -0.78 13.47
CA SER A 155 -1.93 -1.68 13.99
C SER A 155 -3.13 -0.86 14.46
N ASN A 156 -4.33 -1.44 14.35
CA ASN A 156 -5.54 -0.77 14.77
C ASN A 156 -6.54 -1.76 15.37
N ALA A 157 -6.70 -1.69 16.69
CA ALA A 157 -7.60 -2.54 17.46
C ALA A 157 -9.09 -2.30 17.16
N GLN A 158 -9.46 -1.29 16.36
CA GLN A 158 -10.81 -1.20 15.79
C GLN A 158 -11.02 -2.12 14.57
N LEU A 159 -9.93 -2.50 13.89
CA LEU A 159 -9.94 -3.38 12.72
C LEU A 159 -9.59 -4.83 13.09
N GLY A 160 -9.07 -5.04 14.30
CA GLY A 160 -8.77 -6.34 14.89
C GLY A 160 -7.82 -6.15 16.08
N ASP A 161 -8.08 -6.81 17.19
CA ASP A 161 -7.28 -6.69 18.43
C ASP A 161 -5.82 -7.14 18.26
N GLU A 162 -5.52 -7.85 17.18
CA GLU A 162 -4.20 -8.34 16.80
C GLU A 162 -3.94 -8.13 15.31
N VAL A 163 -2.66 -7.93 14.98
CA VAL A 163 -2.19 -7.96 13.59
C VAL A 163 -1.99 -9.41 13.20
N LYS A 164 -2.62 -9.84 12.11
CA LYS A 164 -2.43 -11.17 11.53
C LYS A 164 -1.87 -11.06 10.14
N ILE A 165 -0.87 -11.88 9.84
CA ILE A 165 -0.30 -12.05 8.51
C ILE A 165 -0.25 -13.56 8.24
N GLU A 166 -1.12 -14.04 7.36
CA GLU A 166 -1.15 -15.44 6.93
C GLU A 166 -0.40 -15.56 5.61
N TYR A 167 0.53 -16.50 5.53
CA TYR A 167 1.35 -16.77 4.36
C TYR A 167 0.72 -17.90 3.53
N LYS A 168 1.01 -17.94 2.22
CA LYS A 168 0.51 -18.97 1.31
C LYS A 168 1.12 -20.35 1.57
N HIS A 169 2.30 -20.37 2.16
CA HIS A 169 3.05 -21.56 2.53
C HIS A 169 3.45 -21.46 4.01
N PRO A 170 3.65 -22.61 4.69
CA PRO A 170 4.23 -22.62 6.02
C PRO A 170 5.51 -21.79 6.10
N LEU A 171 5.67 -21.06 7.20
CA LEU A 171 6.92 -20.37 7.49
C LEU A 171 8.05 -21.39 7.70
N PRO A 172 9.33 -21.04 7.43
CA PRO A 172 10.43 -21.99 7.56
C PRO A 172 10.49 -22.63 8.95
N LYS A 173 11.05 -23.85 9.04
CA LYS A 173 11.18 -24.56 10.33
C LYS A 173 11.98 -23.78 11.37
N LYS A 174 12.98 -23.01 10.91
CA LYS A 174 13.75 -22.06 11.71
C LYS A 174 13.94 -20.80 10.89
N PHE A 175 13.62 -19.66 11.48
CA PHE A 175 13.77 -18.38 10.78
C PHE A 175 14.00 -17.24 11.76
N ASP A 176 14.53 -16.17 11.19
CA ASP A 176 14.61 -14.86 11.80
C ASP A 176 13.48 -14.00 11.26
N LEU A 177 12.73 -13.41 12.18
CA LEU A 177 11.75 -12.39 11.89
C LEU A 177 12.39 -11.02 12.12
N VAL A 178 12.77 -10.36 11.04
CA VAL A 178 13.34 -9.01 11.08
C VAL A 178 12.19 -8.01 11.00
N ILE A 179 11.98 -7.24 12.06
CA ILE A 179 10.87 -6.29 12.20
C ILE A 179 11.45 -4.88 12.34
N THR A 180 11.08 -3.98 11.42
CA THR A 180 11.34 -2.55 11.53
C THR A 180 10.05 -1.86 11.95
N ALA A 181 10.00 -1.36 13.19
CA ALA A 181 8.78 -0.82 13.79
C ALA A 181 9.04 0.18 14.92
N LYS A 182 7.96 0.81 15.39
CA LYS A 182 7.89 1.65 16.59
C LYS A 182 6.64 1.33 17.40
N ALA A 183 6.65 1.54 18.71
CA ALA A 183 5.46 1.47 19.53
C ALA A 183 4.69 2.80 19.54
N TYR A 184 3.39 2.73 19.84
CA TYR A 184 2.55 3.88 20.07
C TYR A 184 2.17 4.01 21.55
N GLY A 185 2.36 5.20 22.13
CA GLY A 185 1.91 5.55 23.47
C GLY A 185 2.41 4.57 24.54
N ASN A 186 1.48 4.01 25.31
CA ASN A 186 1.80 3.12 26.43
C ASN A 186 2.42 1.78 26.02
N ASN A 187 2.40 1.41 24.74
CA ASN A 187 3.08 0.20 24.25
C ASN A 187 4.60 0.37 24.23
N ALA A 188 5.12 1.60 24.30
CA ALA A 188 6.56 1.84 24.32
C ALA A 188 7.20 1.26 25.58
N SER A 189 8.34 0.60 25.40
CA SER A 189 9.09 -0.12 26.45
C SER A 189 8.29 -1.24 27.13
N ARG A 190 7.20 -1.71 26.51
CA ARG A 190 6.44 -2.87 26.99
C ARG A 190 6.70 -4.10 26.13
N PRO A 191 6.57 -5.30 26.71
CA PRO A 191 6.61 -6.53 25.95
C PRO A 191 5.40 -6.63 25.03
N ILE A 192 5.66 -6.76 23.72
CA ILE A 192 4.66 -7.00 22.67
C ILE A 192 4.82 -8.45 22.21
N PRO A 193 3.87 -9.35 22.52
CA PRO A 193 3.90 -10.72 22.04
C PRO A 193 3.87 -10.82 20.51
N VAL A 194 4.76 -11.64 19.97
CA VAL A 194 4.82 -12.03 18.57
C VAL A 194 4.79 -13.55 18.49
N ARG A 195 3.82 -14.12 17.79
CA ARG A 195 3.55 -15.57 17.79
C ARG A 195 3.60 -16.16 16.40
N VAL A 196 4.12 -17.38 16.32
CA VAL A 196 4.01 -18.28 15.16
C VAL A 196 3.72 -19.69 15.67
N GLY A 197 2.51 -20.19 15.37
CA GLY A 197 2.05 -21.46 15.94
C GLY A 197 2.01 -21.40 17.47
N ASN A 198 2.77 -22.29 18.12
CA ASN A 198 2.89 -22.36 19.58
C ASN A 198 4.09 -21.60 20.15
N GLU A 199 4.96 -21.05 19.29
CA GLU A 199 6.10 -20.25 19.71
C GLU A 199 5.71 -18.78 19.90
N GLU A 200 6.23 -18.17 20.97
CA GLU A 200 6.03 -16.76 21.29
C GLU A 200 7.38 -16.11 21.60
N GLN A 201 7.71 -15.06 20.86
CA GLN A 201 8.82 -14.17 21.13
C GLN A 201 8.28 -12.83 21.62
N THR A 202 9.10 -12.11 22.40
CA THR A 202 8.74 -10.79 22.91
C THR A 202 9.48 -9.71 22.14
N LEU A 203 8.73 -8.78 21.56
CA LEU A 203 9.25 -7.56 20.95
C LEU A 203 9.16 -6.40 21.93
N VAL A 204 10.23 -5.62 22.10
CA VAL A 204 10.21 -4.38 22.91
C VAL A 204 10.63 -3.22 22.03
N LEU A 205 9.76 -2.22 21.89
CA LEU A 205 9.97 -1.07 21.01
C LEU A 205 9.91 0.25 21.78
N GLY A 206 10.66 1.25 21.33
CA GLY A 206 10.48 2.64 21.73
C GLY A 206 9.46 3.36 20.84
N ASN A 207 9.37 4.69 21.00
CA ASN A 207 8.55 5.53 20.12
C ASN A 207 9.22 5.82 18.77
N GLU A 208 10.53 5.59 18.68
CA GLU A 208 11.31 5.74 17.46
C GLU A 208 11.35 4.44 16.66
N VAL A 209 11.49 4.56 15.34
CA VAL A 209 11.62 3.40 14.46
C VAL A 209 12.95 2.71 14.72
N THR A 210 12.89 1.42 15.00
CA THR A 210 14.06 0.55 15.22
C THR A 210 13.84 -0.79 14.53
N THR A 211 14.94 -1.47 14.21
CA THR A 211 14.91 -2.83 13.67
C THR A 211 15.30 -3.82 14.75
N THR A 212 14.48 -4.84 14.97
CA THR A 212 14.72 -5.93 15.92
C THR A 212 14.57 -7.26 15.19
N THR A 213 15.43 -8.21 15.52
CA THR A 213 15.35 -9.58 15.02
C THR A 213 14.84 -10.49 16.12
N LEU A 214 13.77 -11.23 15.83
CA LEU A 214 13.24 -12.28 16.70
C LEU A 214 13.54 -13.64 16.10
N HIS A 215 13.86 -14.62 16.94
CA HIS A 215 14.28 -15.95 16.51
C HIS A 215 13.16 -16.94 16.76
N PHE A 216 12.67 -17.62 15.73
CA PHE A 216 11.58 -18.59 15.85
C PHE A 216 12.02 -20.01 15.47
N ASP A 217 11.43 -20.98 16.17
CA ASP A 217 11.37 -22.39 15.80
C ASP A 217 9.90 -22.74 15.46
N ASN A 218 9.63 -23.24 14.26
CA ASN A 218 8.29 -23.54 13.77
C ASN A 218 8.12 -25.03 13.44
N PRO A 219 8.22 -25.93 14.43
CA PRO A 219 8.14 -27.37 14.17
C PRO A 219 6.77 -27.80 13.63
N THR A 220 5.71 -27.03 13.90
CA THR A 220 4.32 -27.34 13.56
C THR A 220 3.89 -26.88 12.16
N ASP A 221 4.80 -26.34 11.34
CA ASP A 221 4.46 -25.80 10.01
C ASP A 221 3.38 -24.71 10.04
N ALA A 222 3.41 -23.84 11.07
CA ALA A 222 2.51 -22.71 11.11
C ALA A 222 2.84 -21.72 9.98
N ASP A 223 1.79 -21.12 9.42
CA ASP A 223 1.85 -20.18 8.30
C ASP A 223 1.39 -18.77 8.70
N THR A 224 1.09 -18.56 9.98
CA THR A 224 0.47 -17.32 10.45
C THR A 224 1.34 -16.66 11.50
N LEU A 225 1.71 -15.41 11.23
CA LEU A 225 2.35 -14.50 12.16
C LEU A 225 1.30 -13.64 12.84
N VAL A 226 1.34 -13.59 14.17
CA VAL A 226 0.42 -12.79 14.99
C VAL A 226 1.22 -11.82 15.87
N ILE A 227 0.86 -10.54 15.86
CA ILE A 227 1.45 -9.51 16.74
C ILE A 227 0.31 -8.91 17.58
N VAL A 228 0.46 -8.92 18.90
CA VAL A 228 -0.58 -8.45 19.83
C VAL A 228 -0.06 -7.26 20.64
N PRO A 229 -0.35 -6.02 20.23
CA PRO A 229 0.00 -4.85 21.03
C PRO A 229 -0.81 -4.88 22.35
N PRO A 230 -0.16 -4.82 23.53
CA PRO A 230 -0.82 -5.09 24.81
C PRO A 230 -1.75 -3.97 25.27
N GLU A 231 -1.44 -2.71 24.95
CA GLU A 231 -2.22 -1.54 25.39
C GLU A 231 -2.53 -0.60 24.23
N PRO A 232 -3.33 -0.99 23.21
CA PRO A 232 -3.67 -0.10 22.11
C PRO A 232 -4.40 1.16 22.59
N VAL A 233 -3.92 2.34 22.17
CA VAL A 233 -4.38 3.65 22.66
C VAL A 233 -5.27 4.34 21.62
N SER A 234 -6.42 4.86 22.06
CA SER A 234 -7.32 5.65 21.23
C SER A 234 -6.72 7.02 20.89
N THR A 235 -6.68 7.39 19.61
CA THR A 235 -6.05 8.63 19.13
C THR A 235 -6.62 9.11 17.80
N ASN A 236 -6.52 10.42 17.56
CA ASN A 236 -6.78 11.04 16.27
C ASN A 236 -5.50 11.25 15.44
N GLU A 237 -4.34 10.77 15.91
CA GLU A 237 -3.11 10.78 15.13
C GLU A 237 -3.38 10.23 13.74
N GLY A 238 -2.93 10.94 12.71
CA GLY A 238 -3.07 10.60 11.29
C GLY A 238 -4.49 10.25 10.84
N ASN A 239 -5.53 10.60 11.61
CA ASN A 239 -6.90 10.22 11.31
C ASN A 239 -7.51 11.09 10.19
N ILE A 240 -8.54 10.57 9.52
CA ILE A 240 -9.33 11.36 8.56
C ILE A 240 -10.37 12.12 9.38
N LEU A 241 -10.55 13.41 9.05
CA LEU A 241 -11.55 14.26 9.72
C LEU A 241 -12.93 13.58 9.64
N GLY A 242 -13.71 13.57 10.72
CA GLY A 242 -15.05 12.96 10.70
C GLY A 242 -15.09 11.44 10.91
N HIS A 243 -13.95 10.74 10.89
CA HIS A 243 -13.88 9.33 11.28
C HIS A 243 -13.68 9.15 12.79
N SER A 244 -14.17 8.04 13.34
CA SER A 244 -13.89 7.63 14.72
C SER A 244 -12.38 7.57 15.02
N PRO A 245 -11.93 7.90 16.24
CA PRO A 245 -10.52 7.80 16.62
C PRO A 245 -9.98 6.39 16.40
N ARG A 246 -8.74 6.27 15.91
CA ARG A 246 -8.07 4.98 15.70
C ARG A 246 -7.57 4.43 17.03
N LYS A 247 -7.46 3.11 17.20
CA LYS A 247 -6.93 2.49 18.42
C LYS A 247 -5.57 1.84 18.14
N LEU A 248 -4.49 2.61 18.26
CA LEU A 248 -3.16 2.28 17.72
C LEU A 248 -2.26 1.59 18.75
N GLY A 249 -1.43 0.64 18.30
CA GLY A 249 -0.50 -0.11 19.18
C GLY A 249 0.96 -0.12 18.71
N ILE A 250 1.20 -0.62 17.49
CA ILE A 250 2.53 -0.73 16.87
C ILE A 250 2.49 -0.11 15.47
N GLY A 251 3.50 0.67 15.12
CA GLY A 251 3.73 1.21 13.78
C GLY A 251 4.76 0.37 13.07
N MET A 252 4.34 -0.35 12.03
CA MET A 252 5.20 -1.25 11.26
C MET A 252 5.65 -0.56 9.97
N VAL A 253 6.95 -0.62 9.70
CA VAL A 253 7.58 -0.14 8.46
C VAL A 253 7.80 -1.30 7.52
N GLU A 254 8.43 -2.36 8.02
CA GLU A 254 8.81 -3.54 7.26
C GLU A 254 8.84 -4.78 8.15
N ILE A 255 8.42 -5.93 7.61
CA ILE A 255 8.62 -7.25 8.22
C ILE A 255 9.21 -8.18 7.17
N LYS A 256 10.31 -8.86 7.52
CA LYS A 256 10.98 -9.83 6.66
C LYS A 256 11.19 -11.15 7.39
N VAL A 257 10.91 -12.25 6.71
CA VAL A 257 11.21 -13.62 7.16
C VAL A 257 12.49 -14.06 6.47
N VAL A 258 13.50 -14.43 7.25
CA VAL A 258 14.78 -14.94 6.75
C VAL A 258 14.97 -16.35 7.27
N GLU A 259 14.97 -17.33 6.38
CA GLU A 259 15.27 -18.71 6.76
C GLU A 259 16.66 -18.80 7.39
N ARG A 260 16.76 -19.52 8.50
CA ARG A 260 18.04 -19.82 9.14
C ARG A 260 18.48 -21.21 8.73
N GLU A 261 19.61 -21.30 8.04
CA GLU A 261 20.30 -22.57 7.89
C GLU A 261 20.77 -23.02 9.28
N GLY A 262 20.41 -24.25 9.64
CA GLY A 262 20.81 -24.92 10.87
C GLY A 262 22.13 -25.64 10.74
#